data_AF-A0A833ZTQ6-F1
#
_entry.id   AF-A0A833ZTQ6-F1
#
_cell.length_a   1.000
_cell.length_b   1.000
_cell.length_c   1.000
_cell.angle_alpha   90.00
_cell.angle_beta   90.00
_cell.angle_gamma   90.00
#
_symmetry.space_group_name_H-M   'P 1'
#
loop_
_entity.id
_entity.type
_entity.pdbx_description
1 polymer ?
#
loop_
_entity_poly.entity_id
_entity_poly.type
_entity_poly.pdbx_seq_one_letter_code
_entity_poly.pdbx_strand_id
1 'polypeptide(L)'
;MAKETDFQKVQETQRHPKKLDPSKHKPRNIISLPKIKHKGRILKATREKEDSPIRLSTDFSKETLQARRGWKEVFKVMRDKDLHPRLLYPAKFSFRMEGQIKCFSDKIKLKEFIINKALLHEMLKRRI
;
A
#
# COMPACT_ATOMS: atom_id res chain seq x y z
N MET A 1 2.08 -14.99 27.27
CA MET A 1 0.84 -14.31 27.70
C MET A 1 0.25 -13.54 26.52
N ALA A 2 -0.82 -14.06 25.93
CA ALA A 2 -1.49 -13.40 24.81
C ALA A 2 -2.21 -12.15 25.32
N LYS A 3 -1.84 -10.97 24.82
CA LYS A 3 -2.59 -9.74 25.08
C LYS A 3 -3.90 -9.83 24.31
N GLU A 4 -4.92 -10.37 24.96
CA GLU A 4 -6.29 -10.33 24.45
C GLU A 4 -6.69 -8.87 24.31
N THR A 5 -6.67 -8.41 23.07
CA THR A 5 -6.95 -7.01 22.76
C THR A 5 -8.45 -6.91 22.66
N ASP A 6 -9.08 -6.24 23.62
CA ASP A 6 -10.51 -5.97 23.60
C ASP A 6 -10.87 -5.17 22.34
N PHE A 7 -11.34 -5.89 21.32
CA PHE A 7 -11.82 -5.35 20.04
C PHE A 7 -13.34 -5.21 20.07
N GLN A 8 -13.93 -4.80 21.20
CA GLN A 8 -15.38 -4.63 21.27
C GLN A 8 -15.86 -3.40 20.46
N LYS A 9 -16.71 -3.73 19.49
CA LYS A 9 -17.59 -2.87 18.66
C LYS A 9 -17.01 -2.42 17.31
N VAL A 10 -17.23 -3.26 16.29
CA VAL A 10 -17.27 -2.86 14.87
C VAL A 10 -18.53 -2.03 14.64
N GLN A 11 -18.43 -0.89 13.95
CA GLN A 11 -19.58 0.01 13.74
C GLN A 11 -20.52 -0.50 12.65
N GLU A 12 -19.96 -0.99 11.54
CA GLU A 12 -20.74 -1.50 10.41
C GLU A 12 -19.95 -2.58 9.68
N THR A 13 -20.63 -3.62 9.20
CA THR A 13 -20.02 -4.67 8.37
C THR A 13 -21.00 -5.11 7.30
N GLN A 14 -20.56 -5.07 6.04
CA GLN A 14 -21.37 -5.46 4.90
C GLN A 14 -20.55 -6.17 3.83
N ARG A 15 -21.21 -7.02 3.03
CA ARG A 15 -20.60 -7.63 1.84
C ARG A 15 -20.76 -6.72 0.63
N HIS A 16 -19.68 -6.54 -0.14
CA HIS A 16 -19.69 -5.74 -1.35
C HIS A 16 -19.19 -6.56 -2.56
N PRO A 17 -19.95 -6.59 -3.68
CA PRO A 17 -21.26 -5.96 -3.91
C PRO A 17 -22.41 -6.67 -3.15
N LYS A 18 -23.52 -5.96 -2.90
CA LYS A 18 -24.67 -6.50 -2.12
C LYS A 18 -25.33 -7.71 -2.77
N LYS A 19 -25.40 -7.74 -4.11
CA LYS A 19 -25.91 -8.87 -4.89
C LYS A 19 -24.80 -9.86 -5.22
N LEU A 20 -25.13 -11.15 -5.25
CA LEU A 20 -24.23 -12.19 -5.73
C LEU A 20 -24.21 -12.18 -7.25
N ASP A 21 -23.02 -12.35 -7.82
CA ASP A 21 -22.83 -12.51 -9.26
C ASP A 21 -22.64 -14.02 -9.54
N PRO A 22 -23.59 -14.70 -10.21
CA PRO A 22 -23.52 -16.14 -10.47
C PRO A 22 -22.28 -16.55 -11.29
N SER A 23 -21.72 -15.64 -12.10
CA SER A 23 -20.54 -15.89 -12.92
C SER A 23 -19.24 -15.88 -12.10
N LYS A 24 -19.25 -15.31 -10.89
CA LYS A 24 -18.05 -15.19 -10.04
C LYS A 24 -17.98 -16.32 -9.02
N HIS A 25 -17.03 -17.23 -9.20
CA HIS A 25 -16.72 -18.29 -8.23
C HIS A 25 -15.93 -17.80 -7.00
N LYS A 26 -15.41 -16.56 -7.00
CA LYS A 26 -14.64 -16.01 -5.86
C LYS A 26 -15.58 -15.45 -4.77
N PRO A 27 -15.24 -15.62 -3.48
CA PRO A 27 -16.03 -15.04 -2.39
C PRO A 27 -16.05 -13.51 -2.47
N ARG A 28 -17.16 -12.91 -2.03
CA ARG A 28 -17.33 -11.45 -2.00
C ARG A 28 -16.48 -10.81 -0.90
N ASN A 29 -15.94 -9.63 -1.18
CA ASN A 29 -15.21 -8.86 -0.19
C ASN A 29 -16.15 -8.38 0.94
N ILE A 30 -15.65 -8.38 2.16
CA ILE A 30 -16.33 -7.84 3.33
C ILE A 30 -15.72 -6.48 3.62
N ILE A 31 -16.55 -5.44 3.63
CA ILE A 31 -16.17 -4.10 4.07
C ILE A 31 -16.63 -3.96 5.51
N SER A 32 -15.67 -3.75 6.40
CA SER A 32 -15.91 -3.54 7.83
C SER A 32 -15.35 -2.18 8.23
N LEU A 33 -16.15 -1.43 8.99
CA LEU A 33 -15.78 -0.13 9.56
C LEU A 33 -15.50 -0.32 11.06
N PRO A 34 -14.23 -0.61 11.45
CA PRO A 34 -13.85 -0.56 12.85
C PRO A 34 -13.73 0.90 13.30
N LYS A 35 -13.84 1.15 14.61
CA LYS A 35 -13.53 2.47 15.17
C LYS A 35 -12.11 2.89 14.73
N ILE A 36 -11.96 4.16 14.34
CA ILE A 36 -10.72 4.73 13.77
C ILE A 36 -9.48 4.40 14.61
N LYS A 37 -9.61 4.42 15.95
CA LYS A 37 -8.53 4.11 16.91
C LYS A 37 -7.89 2.73 16.71
N HIS A 38 -8.65 1.74 16.22
CA HIS A 38 -8.16 0.36 16.06
C HIS A 38 -7.71 0.03 14.63
N LYS A 39 -8.12 0.82 13.62
CA LYS A 39 -7.82 0.56 12.20
C LYS A 39 -6.33 0.39 11.93
N GLY A 40 -5.49 1.30 12.45
CA GLY A 40 -4.03 1.25 12.26
C GLY A 40 -3.39 0.03 12.93
N ARG A 41 -3.84 -0.33 14.13
CA ARG A 41 -3.32 -1.47 14.90
C ARG A 41 -3.66 -2.81 14.25
N ILE A 42 -4.91 -2.97 13.77
CA ILE A 42 -5.37 -4.17 13.07
C ILE A 42 -4.54 -4.39 11.80
N LEU A 43 -4.35 -3.34 11.00
CA LEU A 43 -3.55 -3.42 9.76
C LEU A 43 -2.08 -3.72 10.04
N LYS A 44 -1.52 -3.19 11.13
CA LYS A 44 -0.14 -3.49 11.55
C LYS A 44 0.01 -4.96 11.95
N ALA A 45 -0.87 -5.45 12.81
CA ALA A 45 -0.87 -6.85 13.24
C ALA A 45 -1.09 -7.83 12.07
N THR A 46 -1.88 -7.45 11.07
CA THR A 46 -2.07 -8.26 9.86
C THR A 46 -0.77 -8.34 9.05
N ARG A 47 0.00 -7.25 8.93
CA ARG A 47 1.26 -7.24 8.17
C ARG A 47 2.36 -8.05 8.85
N GLU A 48 2.34 -8.13 10.18
CA GLU A 48 3.29 -8.95 10.95
C GLU A 48 3.00 -10.45 10.82
N LYS A 49 1.77 -10.82 10.47
CA LYS A 49 1.38 -12.20 10.19
C LYS A 49 1.45 -12.49 8.70
N GLU A 50 2.60 -12.95 8.22
CA GLU A 50 2.82 -13.25 6.79
C GLU A 50 1.89 -14.35 6.25
N ASP A 51 1.53 -15.36 7.06
CA ASP A 51 0.73 -16.53 6.66
C ASP A 51 -0.74 -16.47 7.09
N SER A 52 -1.42 -15.34 6.86
CA SER A 52 -2.85 -15.25 7.15
C SER A 52 -3.69 -15.78 5.97
N PRO A 53 -4.59 -16.76 6.17
CA PRO A 53 -5.47 -17.26 5.10
C PRO A 53 -6.45 -16.19 4.58
N ILE A 54 -6.62 -15.10 5.35
CA ILE A 54 -7.47 -13.96 5.01
C ILE A 54 -6.60 -12.71 4.90
N ARG A 55 -6.71 -12.00 3.78
CA ARG A 55 -5.99 -10.74 3.54
C ARG A 55 -6.83 -9.54 3.95
N LEU A 56 -6.34 -8.75 4.89
CA LEU A 56 -6.94 -7.45 5.24
C LEU A 56 -6.18 -6.31 4.57
N SER A 57 -6.92 -5.37 3.98
CA SER A 57 -6.37 -4.17 3.34
C SER A 57 -7.25 -2.96 3.62
N THR A 58 -6.65 -1.77 3.55
CA THR A 58 -7.40 -0.51 3.58
C THR A 58 -8.23 -0.36 2.32
N ASP A 59 -9.49 0.06 2.48
CA ASP A 59 -10.30 0.53 1.37
C ASP A 59 -9.82 1.91 0.92
N PHE A 60 -9.70 2.11 -0.40
CA PHE A 60 -9.19 3.31 -1.05
C PHE A 60 -10.12 3.71 -2.18
N SER A 61 -10.23 5.02 -2.46
CA SER A 61 -10.95 5.49 -3.64
C SER A 61 -10.34 4.94 -4.93
N LYS A 62 -11.14 4.87 -6.00
CA LYS A 62 -10.68 4.41 -7.32
C LYS A 62 -9.46 5.20 -7.80
N GLU A 63 -9.47 6.52 -7.63
CA GLU A 63 -8.37 7.42 -7.98
C GLU A 63 -7.09 7.08 -7.19
N THR A 64 -7.21 6.88 -5.87
CA THR A 64 -6.07 6.52 -5.01
C THR A 64 -5.50 5.15 -5.40
N LEU A 65 -6.36 4.18 -5.70
CA LEU A 65 -5.93 2.85 -6.17
C LEU A 65 -5.20 2.94 -7.51
N GLN A 66 -5.68 3.77 -8.44
CA GLN A 66 -5.03 3.99 -9.73
C GLN A 66 -3.66 4.63 -9.56
N ALA A 67 -3.54 5.67 -8.74
CA ALA A 67 -2.25 6.30 -8.44
C ALA A 67 -1.26 5.29 -7.83
N ARG A 68 -1.72 4.46 -6.87
CA ARG A 68 -0.93 3.38 -6.27
C ARG A 68 -0.48 2.32 -7.27
N ARG A 69 -1.36 1.92 -8.20
CA ARG A 69 -1.00 1.00 -9.30
C ARG A 69 0.05 1.61 -10.21
N GLY A 70 -0.04 2.92 -10.46
CA GLY A 70 0.99 3.66 -11.18
C GLY A 70 2.37 3.49 -10.58
N TRP A 71 2.50 3.44 -9.25
CA TRP A 71 3.79 3.25 -8.58
C TRP A 71 4.35 1.83 -8.67
N LYS A 72 3.59 0.83 -9.13
CA LYS A 72 3.98 -0.59 -9.08
C LYS A 72 5.30 -0.89 -9.79
N GLU A 73 5.50 -0.36 -11.00
CA GLU A 73 6.71 -0.58 -11.78
C GLU A 73 7.92 0.09 -11.12
N VAL A 74 7.78 1.37 -10.75
CA VAL A 74 8.82 2.13 -10.04
C VAL A 74 9.22 1.46 -8.73
N PHE A 75 8.22 0.95 -7.99
CA PHE A 75 8.43 0.24 -6.74
C PHE A 75 9.30 -1.01 -6.94
N LYS A 76 9.05 -1.77 -8.01
CA LYS A 76 9.86 -2.95 -8.35
C LYS A 76 11.30 -2.56 -8.64
N VAL A 77 11.51 -1.58 -9.53
CA VAL A 77 12.86 -1.12 -9.91
C VAL A 77 13.64 -0.58 -8.70
N MET A 78 13.00 0.22 -7.84
CA MET A 78 13.67 0.74 -6.65
C MET A 78 13.96 -0.32 -5.58
N ARG A 79 13.13 -1.38 -5.53
CA ARG A 79 13.40 -2.53 -4.66
C ARG A 79 14.61 -3.31 -5.16
N ASP A 80 14.74 -3.52 -6.47
CA ASP A 80 15.88 -4.21 -7.09
C ASP A 80 17.21 -3.44 -6.91
N LYS A 81 17.16 -2.18 -6.46
CA LYS A 81 18.31 -1.29 -6.22
C LYS A 81 18.56 -1.01 -4.73
N ASP A 82 17.92 -1.76 -3.84
CA ASP A 82 18.05 -1.65 -2.38
C ASP A 82 17.73 -0.25 -1.81
N LEU A 83 16.89 0.53 -2.50
CA LEU A 83 16.48 1.87 -2.06
C LEU A 83 15.36 1.86 -1.01
N HIS A 84 14.96 0.68 -0.53
CA HIS A 84 13.93 0.48 0.49
C HIS A 84 12.64 1.30 0.22
N PRO A 85 11.99 1.13 -0.95
CA PRO A 85 10.82 1.93 -1.30
C PRO A 85 9.64 1.64 -0.36
N ARG A 86 8.86 2.68 -0.07
CA ARG A 86 7.66 2.66 0.77
C ARG A 86 6.53 3.42 0.10
N LEU A 87 5.31 2.91 0.22
CA LEU A 87 4.11 3.55 -0.29
C LEU A 87 3.26 4.06 0.88
N LEU A 88 3.26 5.38 1.04
CA LEU A 88 2.59 6.10 2.12
C LEU A 88 1.17 6.51 1.73
N TYR A 89 0.35 6.82 2.74
CA TYR A 89 -1.01 7.31 2.55
C TYR A 89 -1.02 8.75 1.98
N PRO A 90 -1.96 9.09 1.09
CA PRO A 90 -2.89 8.19 0.39
C PRO A 90 -2.24 7.45 -0.78
N ALA A 91 -1.36 8.09 -1.56
CA ALA A 91 -0.63 7.47 -2.67
C ALA A 91 0.77 8.10 -2.87
N LYS A 92 1.45 8.44 -1.76
CA LYS A 92 2.79 9.04 -1.80
C LYS A 92 3.86 7.96 -1.87
N PHE A 93 4.81 8.10 -2.77
CA PHE A 93 5.93 7.17 -2.92
C PHE A 93 7.16 7.73 -2.22
N SER A 94 7.84 6.92 -1.40
CA SER A 94 9.06 7.33 -0.72
C SER A 94 10.13 6.26 -0.78
N PHE A 95 11.39 6.68 -0.66
CA PHE A 95 12.54 5.78 -0.65
C PHE A 95 13.72 6.46 0.07
N ARG A 96 14.70 5.65 0.48
CA ARG A 96 15.90 6.14 1.17
C ARG A 96 17.03 6.34 0.16
N MET A 97 17.65 7.50 0.17
CA MET A 97 18.83 7.84 -0.64
C MET A 97 19.78 8.68 0.22
N GLU A 98 21.07 8.34 0.24
CA GLU A 98 22.11 9.14 0.93
C GLU A 98 21.74 9.47 2.38
N GLY A 99 21.15 8.51 3.10
CA GLY A 99 20.70 8.70 4.49
C GLY A 99 19.39 9.49 4.66
N GLN A 100 18.89 10.16 3.63
CA GLN A 100 17.63 10.92 3.66
C GLN A 100 16.46 10.14 3.07
N ILE A 101 15.25 10.38 3.59
CA ILE A 101 14.01 9.86 3.01
C ILE A 101 13.44 10.93 2.07
N LYS A 102 13.28 10.59 0.79
CA LYS A 102 12.61 11.45 -0.19
C LYS A 102 11.19 10.95 -0.42
N CYS A 103 10.24 11.87 -0.57
CA CYS A 103 8.80 11.59 -0.69
C CYS A 103 8.22 12.34 -1.90
N PHE A 104 7.44 11.65 -2.72
CA PHE A 104 6.86 12.17 -3.95
C PHE A 104 5.36 11.85 -3.99
N SER A 105 4.54 12.86 -4.31
CA SER A 105 3.11 12.69 -4.60
C SER A 105 2.88 12.23 -6.04
N ASP A 106 3.68 12.75 -6.96
CA ASP A 106 3.45 12.67 -8.40
C ASP A 106 4.63 12.02 -9.10
N LYS A 107 4.34 11.23 -10.14
CA LYS A 107 5.39 10.61 -10.97
C LYS A 107 6.24 11.64 -11.70
N ILE A 108 5.67 12.78 -12.07
CA ILE A 108 6.37 13.84 -12.82
C ILE A 108 7.52 14.39 -11.97
N LYS A 109 7.24 14.77 -10.73
CA LYS A 109 8.25 15.23 -9.76
C LYS A 109 9.34 14.19 -9.50
N LEU A 110 8.97 12.89 -9.50
CA LEU A 110 9.98 11.83 -9.39
C LEU A 110 10.88 11.79 -10.64
N LYS A 111 10.32 11.92 -11.84
CA LYS A 111 11.09 11.92 -13.09
C LYS A 111 12.06 13.10 -13.13
N GLU A 112 11.59 14.31 -12.81
CA GLU A 112 12.43 15.51 -12.71
C GLU A 112 13.57 15.31 -11.70
N PHE A 113 13.26 14.73 -10.55
CA PHE A 113 14.26 14.40 -9.55
C PHE A 113 15.29 13.38 -10.04
N ILE A 114 14.86 12.33 -10.75
CA ILE A 114 15.77 11.34 -11.34
C ILE A 114 16.69 12.00 -12.37
N ILE A 115 16.16 12.87 -13.25
CA ILE A 115 16.94 13.56 -14.28
C ILE A 115 18.00 14.47 -13.65
N ASN A 116 17.63 15.22 -12.60
CA ASN A 116 18.54 16.14 -11.92
C ASN A 116 19.61 15.42 -11.07
N LYS A 117 19.33 14.18 -10.63
CA LYS A 117 20.28 13.35 -9.86
C LYS A 117 21.02 12.38 -10.79
N ALA A 118 22.19 12.80 -11.29
CA ALA A 118 23.05 11.98 -12.15
C ALA A 118 23.28 10.54 -11.61
N LEU A 119 23.59 10.41 -10.32
CA LEU A 119 23.79 9.11 -9.67
C LEU A 119 22.54 8.21 -9.71
N LEU A 120 21.35 8.75 -9.45
CA LEU A 120 20.11 7.98 -9.52
C LEU A 120 19.76 7.63 -10.97
N HIS A 121 19.98 8.55 -11.89
CA HIS A 121 19.76 8.33 -13.32
C HIS A 121 20.61 7.18 -13.86
N GLU A 122 21.90 7.15 -13.54
CA GLU A 122 22.79 6.05 -13.93
C GLU A 122 22.42 4.71 -13.30
N MET A 123 22.05 4.72 -12.01
CA MET A 123 21.61 3.50 -11.31
C MET A 123 20.36 2.89 -11.95
N LEU A 124 19.44 3.71 -12.45
CA LEU A 124 18.18 3.28 -13.05
C LEU A 124 18.29 2.97 -14.55
N LYS A 125 19.25 3.57 -15.27
CA LYS A 125 19.48 3.35 -16.71
C LYS A 125 19.86 1.91 -17.08
N ARG A 126 20.52 1.16 -16.19
CA ARG A 126 20.99 -0.21 -16.51
C ARG A 126 19.88 -1.26 -16.73
N ARG A 127 18.60 -0.88 -16.81
CA ARG A 127 17.46 -1.81 -16.97
C ARG A 127 16.21 -1.23 -17.65
N ILE A 128 16.24 0.00 -18.18
CA ILE A 128 15.15 0.58 -18.97
C ILE A 128 15.52 0.47 -20.45
#